data_AF-A0A4R9M1C5-F1
#
_entry.id   AF-A0A4R9M1C5-F1
#
_cell.length_a   1.000
_cell.length_b   1.000
_cell.length_c   1.000
_cell.angle_alpha   90.00
_cell.angle_beta   90.00
_cell.angle_gamma   90.00
#
_symmetry.space_group_name_H-M   'P 1'
#
loop_
_entity.id
_entity.type
_entity.pdbx_description
1 polymer ?
#
loop_
_entity_poly.entity_id
_entity_poly.type
_entity_poly.pdbx_seq_one_letter_code
_entity_poly.pdbx_strand_id
1 'polypeptide(L)'
;MPKQLILGARSSVLSKLQAHTVGKALLRHNKGIKVQYHFKESQGDKDLTTPLWKTAGQGIFTKDLQEDLLSGKIDAIIHSWKDLDLTERKGTKVISVLPRADQRDVLLFKRSKWIHSPETLYFLTSSPRREHNLSVFFKEFLPTPLSHLPIKFESVRGNIQTRIKKFLEMDVSGIVLAKAALDRLLDSSSLDEDIPELKETRNFLRESLNQCLFIVLPLSQNPNAPAQSAPCAEIREEDTDILSFFETLKDANTELSVVKERNILKNYGGGCHQKIGVSILQKAYGEVQFLRGETEEGEKIGKKEISNLFHSRFSKEEVWPPLAKMAARQRERLGYRVPDKSDIFVSRGYAFPLDLSVNPSQQILWAAGLSTWKDLSKRGFWVHGTADGLGEAEDPNIHILLGKKPNFIKLSHAESDTSYSTYPLVATYLVSAPEIPIEFQPEKVKAAYWRSGSEFEIITKRFPELKNVIHFVGPGSTYIKIKRALGEAGEGKVFVSLSFEHWVENYISKEK
;
A
#
# COMPACT_ATOMS: atom_id res chain seq x y z
N MET A 1 -36.79 6.95 25.42
CA MET A 1 -36.22 7.98 24.54
C MET A 1 -34.95 7.44 23.91
N PRO A 2 -34.57 7.83 22.69
CA PRO A 2 -33.33 7.33 22.10
C PRO A 2 -32.12 7.75 22.94
N LYS A 3 -31.17 6.84 23.15
CA LYS A 3 -29.94 7.14 23.90
C LYS A 3 -29.11 8.15 23.10
N GLN A 4 -28.69 9.23 23.76
CA GLN A 4 -27.83 10.23 23.15
C GLN A 4 -26.37 9.81 23.35
N LEU A 5 -25.59 9.87 22.27
CA LEU A 5 -24.16 9.57 22.24
C LEU A 5 -23.40 10.80 21.76
N ILE A 6 -22.44 11.28 22.54
CA ILE A 6 -21.61 12.45 22.23
C ILE A 6 -20.24 11.97 21.74
N LEU A 7 -19.97 12.14 20.45
CA LEU A 7 -18.70 11.78 19.83
C LEU A 7 -17.73 12.97 19.85
N GLY A 8 -16.62 12.81 20.55
CA GLY A 8 -15.49 13.73 20.53
C GLY A 8 -14.60 13.52 19.31
N ALA A 9 -14.07 14.60 18.75
CA ALA A 9 -12.98 14.56 17.77
C ALA A 9 -12.22 15.88 17.72
N ARG A 10 -11.07 15.90 17.04
CA ARG A 10 -10.36 17.15 16.75
C ARG A 10 -11.18 18.05 15.81
N SER A 11 -10.97 19.36 15.90
CA SER A 11 -11.68 20.36 15.09
C SER A 11 -11.24 20.44 13.63
N SER A 12 -10.15 19.78 13.24
CA SER A 12 -9.71 19.75 11.84
C SER A 12 -10.76 19.10 10.93
N VAL A 13 -10.88 19.60 9.69
CA VAL A 13 -11.88 19.11 8.70
C VAL A 13 -11.84 17.60 8.52
N LEU A 14 -10.64 17.00 8.43
CA LEU A 14 -10.49 15.55 8.31
C LEU A 14 -11.00 14.79 9.56
N SER A 15 -10.79 15.35 10.75
CA SER A 15 -11.25 14.73 12.00
C SER A 15 -12.76 14.84 12.16
N LYS A 16 -13.35 16.00 11.84
CA LYS A 16 -14.81 16.17 11.73
C LYS A 16 -15.40 15.15 10.76
N LEU A 17 -14.82 15.04 9.56
CA LEU A 17 -15.26 14.09 8.53
C LEU A 17 -15.23 12.65 9.05
N GLN A 18 -14.16 12.21 9.73
CA GLN A 18 -14.08 10.88 10.32
C GLN A 18 -15.14 10.66 11.40
N ALA A 19 -15.35 11.64 12.29
CA ALA A 19 -16.37 11.56 13.33
C ALA A 19 -17.78 11.42 12.74
N HIS A 20 -18.13 12.25 11.76
CA HIS A 20 -19.42 12.17 11.07
C HIS A 20 -19.58 10.86 10.29
N THR A 21 -18.51 10.34 9.68
CA THR A 21 -18.54 9.04 8.99
C THR A 21 -18.88 7.90 9.96
N VAL A 22 -18.23 7.87 11.13
CA VAL A 22 -18.51 6.90 12.18
C VAL A 22 -19.92 7.11 12.75
N GLY A 23 -20.33 8.34 13.01
CA GLY A 23 -21.67 8.67 13.50
C GLY A 23 -22.78 8.22 12.56
N LYS A 24 -22.65 8.46 11.24
CA LYS A 24 -23.61 7.96 10.24
C LYS A 24 -23.62 6.43 10.20
N ALA A 25 -22.47 5.77 10.35
CA ALA A 25 -22.42 4.31 10.42
C ALA A 25 -23.10 3.76 11.68
N LEU A 26 -22.90 4.40 12.85
CA LEU A 26 -23.56 4.04 14.11
C LEU A 26 -25.08 4.14 13.96
N LEU A 27 -25.59 5.26 13.43
CA LEU A 27 -27.03 5.48 13.22
C LEU A 27 -27.66 4.45 12.27
N ARG A 28 -26.90 3.93 11.30
CA ARG A 28 -27.37 2.89 10.37
C ARG A 28 -27.49 1.51 11.02
N HIS A 29 -26.57 1.16 11.91
CA HIS A 29 -26.52 -0.18 12.53
C HIS A 29 -27.27 -0.27 13.86
N ASN A 30 -27.55 0.86 14.51
CA ASN A 30 -28.13 0.91 15.84
C ASN A 30 -29.41 1.75 15.85
N LYS A 31 -30.57 1.10 16.05
CA LYS A 31 -31.85 1.80 16.18
C LYS A 31 -31.95 2.44 17.57
N GLY A 32 -32.52 3.64 17.65
CA GLY A 32 -32.80 4.29 18.93
C GLY A 32 -31.60 4.97 19.58
N ILE A 33 -30.56 5.31 18.81
CA ILE A 33 -29.52 6.24 19.25
C ILE A 33 -29.62 7.58 18.50
N LYS A 34 -29.16 8.65 19.16
CA LYS A 34 -28.90 9.96 18.54
C LYS A 34 -27.44 10.28 18.73
N VAL A 35 -26.80 10.82 17.70
CA VAL A 35 -25.37 11.21 17.74
C VAL A 35 -25.26 12.72 17.80
N GLN A 36 -24.46 13.22 18.73
CA GLN A 36 -23.98 14.60 18.79
C GLN A 36 -22.45 14.61 18.67
N TYR A 37 -21.90 15.76 18.30
CA TYR A 37 -20.46 15.91 18.08
C TYR A 37 -19.88 16.99 18.99
N HIS A 38 -18.71 16.72 19.55
CA HIS A 38 -17.91 17.66 20.33
C HIS A 38 -16.54 17.82 19.69
N PHE A 39 -16.26 18.99 19.13
CA PHE A 39 -15.00 19.26 18.44
C PHE A 39 -14.09 20.16 19.27
N LYS A 40 -12.83 19.78 19.40
CA LYS A 40 -11.82 20.50 20.19
C LYS A 40 -10.52 20.68 19.40
N GLU A 41 -9.88 21.83 19.53
CA GLU A 41 -8.51 22.02 19.07
C GLU A 41 -7.54 21.38 20.05
N SER A 42 -6.62 20.56 19.56
CA SER A 42 -5.57 19.98 20.41
C SER A 42 -4.37 20.93 20.53
N GLN A 43 -3.54 20.75 21.57
CA GLN A 43 -2.27 21.48 21.68
C GLN A 43 -1.39 21.32 20.43
N GLY A 44 -1.39 20.15 19.80
CA GLY A 44 -0.63 19.90 18.56
C GLY A 44 -1.19 20.60 17.32
N ASP A 45 -2.43 21.08 17.36
CA ASP A 45 -3.00 21.96 16.34
C ASP A 45 -2.51 23.41 16.51
N LYS A 46 -2.21 23.81 17.76
CA LYS A 46 -1.74 25.16 18.11
C LYS A 46 -0.23 25.31 17.94
N ASP A 47 0.55 24.29 18.28
CA ASP A 47 2.02 24.29 18.13
C ASP A 47 2.45 23.86 16.72
N LEU A 48 2.72 24.87 15.88
CA LEU A 48 3.21 24.70 14.51
C LEU A 48 4.75 24.80 14.38
N THR A 49 5.49 25.06 15.46
CA THR A 49 6.92 25.35 15.44
C THR A 49 7.78 24.18 15.94
N THR A 50 7.32 23.41 16.92
CA THR A 50 8.09 22.28 17.47
C THR A 50 8.07 21.06 16.53
N PRO A 51 9.20 20.41 16.20
CA PRO A 51 9.18 19.17 15.39
C PRO A 51 8.30 18.05 15.98
N LEU A 52 7.61 17.30 15.12
CA LEU A 52 6.51 16.38 15.50
C LEU A 52 7.05 15.18 16.28
N TRP A 53 8.26 14.77 15.91
CA TRP A 53 8.99 13.69 16.55
C TRP A 53 9.54 14.09 17.93
N LYS A 54 9.77 15.38 18.22
CA LYS A 54 10.18 15.85 19.57
C LYS A 54 9.02 15.86 20.56
N THR A 55 7.79 15.84 20.05
CA THR A 55 6.52 15.91 20.79
C THR A 55 5.77 14.56 20.77
N ALA A 56 6.27 13.60 20.01
CA ALA A 56 5.76 12.23 19.92
C ALA A 56 5.84 11.52 21.27
N GLY A 57 4.72 10.97 21.75
CA GLY A 57 4.64 10.22 23.02
C GLY A 57 4.06 10.99 24.22
N GLN A 58 3.83 12.31 24.11
CA GLN A 58 3.17 13.10 25.17
C GLN A 58 1.65 13.22 25.03
N GLY A 59 1.02 12.51 24.07
CA GLY A 59 -0.42 12.58 23.86
C GLY A 59 -0.93 13.96 23.41
N ILE A 60 -0.09 14.80 22.80
CA ILE A 60 -0.40 16.21 22.48
C ILE A 60 -1.63 16.40 21.57
N PHE A 61 -2.01 15.37 20.81
CA PHE A 61 -3.22 15.37 19.98
C PHE A 61 -4.45 14.76 20.66
N THR A 62 -4.29 14.06 21.79
CA THR A 62 -5.30 13.15 22.35
C THR A 62 -5.64 13.44 23.82
N LYS A 63 -4.71 14.00 24.60
CA LYS A 63 -4.86 14.21 26.05
C LYS A 63 -6.09 15.05 26.41
N ASP A 64 -6.27 16.17 25.73
CA ASP A 64 -7.39 17.09 25.99
C ASP A 64 -8.76 16.43 25.75
N LEU A 65 -8.85 15.51 24.79
CA LEU A 65 -10.08 14.76 24.49
C LEU A 65 -10.25 13.58 25.46
N GLN A 66 -9.14 12.95 25.87
CA GLN A 66 -9.15 11.87 26.86
C GLN A 66 -9.64 12.36 28.23
N GLU A 67 -9.28 13.58 28.65
CA GLU A 67 -9.82 14.21 29.86
C GLU A 67 -11.33 14.47 29.75
N ASP A 68 -11.82 14.90 28.58
CA ASP A 68 -13.25 15.07 28.35
C ASP A 68 -14.00 13.72 28.35
N LEU A 69 -13.37 12.65 27.85
CA LEU A 69 -13.90 11.30 27.90
C LEU A 69 -13.96 10.78 29.34
N LEU A 70 -12.88 10.87 30.11
CA LEU A 70 -12.82 10.39 31.49
C LEU A 70 -13.72 11.19 32.43
N SER A 71 -13.98 12.47 32.14
CA SER A 71 -14.91 13.32 32.91
C SER A 71 -16.38 13.17 32.51
N GLY A 72 -16.70 12.33 31.53
CA GLY A 72 -18.08 12.09 31.09
C GLY A 72 -18.69 13.19 30.22
N LYS A 73 -17.90 14.16 29.73
CA LYS A 73 -18.40 15.21 28.82
C LYS A 73 -18.70 14.69 27.42
N ILE A 74 -17.98 13.64 27.02
CA ILE A 74 -18.18 12.92 25.76
C ILE A 74 -18.22 11.42 26.07
N ASP A 75 -18.81 10.63 25.17
CA ASP A 75 -18.99 9.19 25.35
C ASP A 75 -17.95 8.35 24.61
N ALA A 76 -17.42 8.88 23.51
CA ALA A 76 -16.38 8.24 22.73
C ALA A 76 -15.56 9.28 21.98
N ILE A 77 -14.29 8.98 21.68
CA ILE A 77 -13.44 9.82 20.83
C ILE A 77 -13.12 9.09 19.53
N ILE A 78 -13.30 9.75 18.39
CA ILE A 78 -12.93 9.21 17.08
C ILE A 78 -11.54 9.70 16.68
N HIS A 79 -10.63 8.75 16.47
CA HIS A 79 -9.23 9.02 16.14
C HIS A 79 -8.81 8.42 14.80
N SER A 80 -7.73 8.97 14.24
CA SER A 80 -6.85 8.20 13.36
C SER A 80 -5.92 7.37 14.24
N TRP A 81 -5.96 6.04 14.12
CA TRP A 81 -5.31 5.16 15.09
C TRP A 81 -3.77 5.30 15.12
N LYS A 82 -3.16 5.67 13.99
CA LYS A 82 -1.72 5.97 13.94
C LYS A 82 -1.28 7.14 14.83
N ASP A 83 -2.20 7.99 15.25
CA ASP A 83 -1.91 9.16 16.08
C ASP A 83 -1.93 8.79 17.59
N LEU A 84 -2.40 7.58 17.93
CA LEU A 84 -2.39 7.08 19.30
C LEU A 84 -1.03 6.49 19.65
N ASP A 85 -0.54 6.83 20.85
CA ASP A 85 0.65 6.22 21.45
C ASP A 85 0.51 4.69 21.54
N LEU A 86 1.63 3.98 21.67
CA LEU A 86 1.68 2.52 21.76
C LEU A 86 1.47 2.01 23.19
N THR A 87 1.35 2.92 24.16
CA THR A 87 1.18 2.57 25.58
C THR A 87 -0.26 2.22 25.87
N GLU A 88 -0.46 1.45 26.94
CA GLU A 88 -1.79 1.22 27.47
C GLU A 88 -2.36 2.51 28.07
N ARG A 89 -3.65 2.75 27.88
CA ARG A 89 -4.31 4.00 28.25
C ARG A 89 -5.26 3.71 29.39
N LYS A 90 -4.85 4.06 30.62
CA LYS A 90 -5.60 3.72 31.84
C LYS A 90 -7.03 4.28 31.78
N GLY A 91 -8.01 3.41 32.07
CA GLY A 91 -9.44 3.77 32.12
C GLY A 91 -10.09 3.94 30.76
N THR A 92 -9.37 3.73 29.66
CA THR A 92 -9.94 3.76 28.31
C THR A 92 -9.52 2.56 27.48
N LYS A 93 -10.36 2.17 26.52
CA LYS A 93 -10.04 1.13 25.54
C LYS A 93 -10.26 1.66 24.13
N VAL A 94 -9.46 1.15 23.20
CA VAL A 94 -9.49 1.53 21.78
C VAL A 94 -10.03 0.37 20.96
N ILE A 95 -11.02 0.66 20.11
CA ILE A 95 -11.73 -0.33 19.30
C ILE A 95 -11.61 0.06 17.83
N SER A 96 -11.40 -0.91 16.95
CA SER A 96 -11.44 -0.65 15.50
C SER A 96 -12.84 -0.22 15.09
N VAL A 97 -12.94 0.80 14.24
CA VAL A 97 -14.22 1.20 13.67
C VAL A 97 -14.08 1.37 12.18
N LEU A 98 -14.99 0.75 11.43
CA LEU A 98 -15.04 0.72 9.98
C LEU A 98 -13.84 -0.02 9.34
N PRO A 99 -13.99 -0.49 8.09
CA PRO A 99 -12.87 -1.04 7.33
C PRO A 99 -11.74 -0.02 7.14
N ARG A 100 -10.50 -0.49 7.17
CA ARG A 100 -9.31 0.32 6.92
C ARG A 100 -9.28 0.85 5.49
N ALA A 101 -9.00 2.14 5.34
CA ALA A 101 -8.76 2.75 4.04
C ALA A 101 -7.36 2.42 3.51
N ASP A 102 -7.05 2.86 2.29
CA ASP A 102 -5.75 2.64 1.65
C ASP A 102 -4.57 3.05 2.54
N GLN A 103 -3.68 2.11 2.82
CA GLN A 103 -2.56 2.30 3.74
C GLN A 103 -1.44 3.14 3.11
N ARG A 104 -1.37 3.22 1.78
CA ARG A 104 -0.23 3.78 1.05
C ARG A 104 -0.08 5.28 1.26
N ASP A 105 1.17 5.73 1.15
CA ASP A 105 1.49 7.14 1.00
C ASP A 105 1.42 7.54 -0.48
N VAL A 106 1.17 8.82 -0.76
CA VAL A 106 1.18 9.40 -2.10
C VAL A 106 2.13 10.58 -2.14
N LEU A 107 3.00 10.60 -3.15
CA LEU A 107 3.78 11.77 -3.53
C LEU A 107 2.95 12.60 -4.52
N LEU A 108 2.77 13.88 -4.23
CA LEU A 108 2.36 14.88 -5.21
C LEU A 108 3.60 15.62 -5.67
N PHE A 109 3.79 15.75 -6.98
CA PHE A 109 4.97 16.37 -7.59
C PHE A 109 4.53 17.47 -8.56
N LYS A 110 5.09 18.68 -8.45
CA LYS A 110 4.69 19.79 -9.30
C LYS A 110 5.04 19.51 -10.77
N ARG A 111 4.07 19.66 -11.68
CA ARG A 111 4.32 19.52 -13.12
C ARG A 111 5.39 20.49 -13.63
N SER A 112 5.43 21.71 -13.09
CA SER A 112 6.45 22.72 -13.44
C SER A 112 7.87 22.23 -13.16
N LYS A 113 8.09 21.50 -12.07
CA LYS A 113 9.41 20.96 -11.69
C LYS A 113 9.82 19.75 -12.54
N TRP A 114 8.87 19.08 -13.19
CA TRP A 114 9.16 18.03 -14.17
C TRP A 114 9.67 18.63 -15.49
N ILE A 115 9.11 19.79 -15.89
CA ILE A 115 9.43 20.44 -17.16
C ILE A 115 10.78 21.17 -17.12
N HIS A 116 11.10 21.84 -16.00
CA HIS A 116 12.26 22.73 -15.89
C HIS A 116 13.51 22.09 -15.27
N SER A 117 13.49 20.79 -14.93
CA SER A 117 14.61 20.01 -14.36
C SER A 117 15.46 20.77 -13.32
N PRO A 118 15.04 20.80 -12.04
CA PRO A 118 15.75 21.56 -11.01
C PRO A 118 17.14 20.97 -10.72
N GLU A 119 18.05 21.78 -10.16
CA GLU A 119 19.36 21.30 -9.72
C GLU A 119 19.30 20.40 -8.48
N THR A 120 18.27 20.56 -7.64
CA THR A 120 18.04 19.79 -6.42
C THR A 120 16.55 19.57 -6.23
N LEU A 121 16.18 18.38 -5.78
CA LEU A 121 14.79 18.03 -5.48
C LEU A 121 14.49 18.25 -4.00
N TYR A 122 13.53 19.12 -3.72
CA TYR A 122 13.06 19.41 -2.37
C TYR A 122 11.68 18.77 -2.14
N PHE A 123 11.55 17.96 -1.10
CA PHE A 123 10.31 17.26 -0.76
C PHE A 123 9.82 17.61 0.64
N LEU A 124 8.53 17.94 0.75
CA LEU A 124 7.89 18.28 2.01
C LEU A 124 7.38 17.03 2.75
N THR A 125 7.91 16.79 3.94
CA THR A 125 7.45 15.79 4.91
C THR A 125 8.05 16.09 6.28
N SER A 126 7.33 15.75 7.35
CA SER A 126 7.83 15.85 8.73
C SER A 126 7.96 14.47 9.39
N SER A 127 7.99 13.41 8.58
CA SER A 127 8.01 12.02 9.03
C SER A 127 9.39 11.41 8.75
N PRO A 128 10.17 11.06 9.78
CA PRO A 128 11.46 10.41 9.62
C PRO A 128 11.39 9.10 8.83
N ARG A 129 10.32 8.30 9.03
CA ARG A 129 10.01 7.11 8.21
C ARG A 129 9.95 7.41 6.72
N ARG A 130 9.23 8.47 6.34
CA ARG A 130 9.09 8.85 4.93
C ARG A 130 10.42 9.33 4.38
N GLU A 131 11.11 10.21 5.08
CA GLU A 131 12.42 10.74 4.65
C GLU A 131 13.42 9.62 4.39
N HIS A 132 13.56 8.69 5.35
CA HIS A 132 14.47 7.56 5.22
C HIS A 132 14.12 6.68 4.02
N ASN A 133 12.89 6.15 3.95
CA ASN A 133 12.49 5.21 2.90
C ASN A 133 12.50 5.87 1.50
N LEU A 134 12.07 7.13 1.41
CA LEU A 134 12.03 7.87 0.14
C LEU A 134 13.41 8.25 -0.38
N SER A 135 14.37 8.53 0.51
CA SER A 135 15.75 8.85 0.11
C SER A 135 16.39 7.71 -0.71
N VAL A 136 16.03 6.46 -0.39
CA VAL A 136 16.48 5.27 -1.12
C VAL A 136 15.59 5.05 -2.34
N PHE A 137 14.27 5.08 -2.16
CA PHE A 137 13.30 4.82 -3.22
C PHE A 137 13.47 5.78 -4.41
N PHE A 138 13.60 7.08 -4.18
CA PHE A 138 13.65 8.05 -5.28
C PHE A 138 14.88 7.90 -6.19
N LYS A 139 16.03 7.47 -5.65
CA LYS A 139 17.23 7.20 -6.46
C LYS A 139 17.04 6.07 -7.47
N GLU A 140 16.14 5.13 -7.17
CA GLU A 140 15.92 3.94 -8.00
C GLU A 140 14.67 4.03 -8.88
N PHE A 141 13.65 4.77 -8.43
CA PHE A 141 12.29 4.69 -8.99
C PHE A 141 11.76 6.02 -9.52
N LEU A 142 12.40 7.16 -9.26
CA LEU A 142 12.12 8.36 -10.06
C LEU A 142 12.66 8.18 -11.49
N PRO A 143 12.08 8.86 -12.48
CA PRO A 143 12.61 8.82 -13.84
C PRO A 143 14.06 9.30 -13.91
N THR A 144 14.88 8.74 -14.80
CA THR A 144 16.32 9.07 -14.96
C THR A 144 16.65 10.57 -14.98
N PRO A 145 15.86 11.45 -15.66
CA PRO A 145 16.11 12.90 -15.63
C PRO A 145 16.08 13.51 -14.22
N LEU A 146 15.47 12.83 -13.25
CA LEU A 146 15.35 13.29 -11.86
C LEU A 146 16.15 12.45 -10.87
N SER A 147 16.31 11.15 -11.12
CA SER A 147 16.84 10.20 -10.12
C SER A 147 18.30 10.42 -9.74
N HIS A 148 19.05 11.15 -10.57
CA HIS A 148 20.45 11.50 -10.32
C HIS A 148 20.62 12.81 -9.52
N LEU A 149 19.55 13.59 -9.38
CA LEU A 149 19.61 14.88 -8.70
C LEU A 149 19.75 14.69 -7.18
N PRO A 150 20.44 15.61 -6.49
CA PRO A 150 20.42 15.66 -5.02
C PRO A 150 18.99 15.78 -4.49
N ILE A 151 18.72 15.07 -3.39
CA ILE A 151 17.40 15.05 -2.73
C ILE A 151 17.54 15.65 -1.34
N LYS A 152 16.66 16.60 -1.02
CA LYS A 152 16.53 17.21 0.30
C LYS A 152 15.09 17.13 0.78
N PHE A 153 14.93 16.98 2.08
CA PHE A 153 13.62 16.97 2.73
C PHE A 153 13.47 18.19 3.62
N GLU A 154 12.29 18.79 3.58
CA GLU A 154 11.92 19.94 4.40
C GLU A 154 10.66 19.64 5.21
N SER A 155 10.68 20.03 6.48
CA SER A 155 9.55 19.84 7.37
C SER A 155 8.36 20.72 6.98
N VAL A 156 7.16 20.14 6.99
CA VAL A 156 5.90 20.87 6.78
C VAL A 156 4.89 20.56 7.87
N ARG A 157 4.22 21.62 8.35
CA ARG A 157 3.27 21.60 9.47
C ARG A 157 1.90 22.20 9.10
N GLY A 158 0.89 21.78 9.85
CA GLY A 158 -0.52 22.14 9.67
C GLY A 158 -1.39 20.94 9.30
N ASN A 159 -2.68 21.20 9.06
CA ASN A 159 -3.60 20.22 8.47
C ASN A 159 -3.29 19.99 6.97
N ILE A 160 -4.04 19.11 6.32
CA ILE A 160 -3.78 18.72 4.92
C ILE A 160 -3.85 19.94 3.98
N GLN A 161 -4.86 20.79 4.13
CA GLN A 161 -5.06 21.96 3.29
C GLN A 161 -3.92 22.97 3.44
N THR A 162 -3.53 23.29 4.68
CA THR A 162 -2.42 24.19 4.97
C THR A 162 -1.10 23.67 4.38
N ARG A 163 -0.84 22.36 4.49
CA ARG A 163 0.36 21.74 3.94
C ARG A 163 0.39 21.82 2.41
N ILE A 164 -0.74 21.57 1.74
CA ILE A 164 -0.83 21.66 0.27
C ILE A 164 -0.71 23.11 -0.20
N LYS A 165 -1.30 24.07 0.52
CA LYS A 165 -1.12 25.50 0.24
C LYS A 165 0.36 25.90 0.28
N LYS A 166 1.06 25.59 1.39
CA LYS A 166 2.51 25.80 1.50
C LYS A 166 3.29 25.11 0.39
N PHE A 167 2.95 23.86 0.08
CA PHE A 167 3.55 23.11 -1.02
C PHE A 167 3.43 23.86 -2.35
N LEU A 168 2.26 24.40 -2.69
CA LEU A 168 2.05 25.13 -3.94
C LEU A 168 2.81 26.47 -3.97
N GLU A 169 2.85 27.18 -2.84
CA GLU A 169 3.51 28.49 -2.71
C GLU A 169 5.04 28.42 -2.65
N MET A 170 5.62 27.39 -2.03
CA MET A 170 7.07 27.23 -1.86
C MET A 170 7.76 26.72 -3.13
N ASP A 171 9.04 27.05 -3.31
CA ASP A 171 9.85 26.54 -4.43
C ASP A 171 10.36 25.10 -4.22
N VAL A 172 9.45 24.16 -4.01
CA VAL A 172 9.74 22.74 -3.77
C VAL A 172 9.28 21.84 -4.92
N SER A 173 9.79 20.61 -4.97
CA SER A 173 9.47 19.62 -6.00
C SER A 173 8.19 18.83 -5.69
N GLY A 174 8.01 18.40 -4.44
CA GLY A 174 6.89 17.55 -4.08
C GLY A 174 6.51 17.57 -2.61
N ILE A 175 5.37 16.97 -2.28
CA ILE A 175 4.88 16.75 -0.92
C ILE A 175 4.37 15.32 -0.77
N VAL A 176 4.59 14.72 0.41
CA VAL A 176 4.17 13.34 0.69
C VAL A 176 3.07 13.31 1.75
N LEU A 177 1.94 12.70 1.40
CA LEU A 177 0.73 12.64 2.22
C LEU A 177 0.24 11.19 2.35
N ALA A 178 -0.57 10.92 3.37
CA ALA A 178 -1.27 9.64 3.44
C ALA A 178 -2.38 9.65 2.39
N LYS A 179 -2.46 8.62 1.54
CA LYS A 179 -3.44 8.58 0.46
C LYS A 179 -4.88 8.63 1.00
N ALA A 180 -5.18 7.86 2.04
CA ALA A 180 -6.49 7.87 2.70
C ALA A 180 -6.94 9.26 3.20
N ALA A 181 -6.02 10.15 3.54
CA ALA A 181 -6.38 11.51 3.95
C ALA A 181 -6.90 12.34 2.77
N LEU A 182 -6.28 12.21 1.59
CA LEU A 182 -6.76 12.84 0.35
C LEU A 182 -8.07 12.19 -0.09
N ASP A 183 -8.12 10.87 -0.12
CA ASP A 183 -9.31 10.14 -0.59
C ASP A 183 -10.55 10.52 0.20
N ARG A 184 -10.46 10.52 1.54
CA ARG A 184 -11.56 10.92 2.42
C ARG A 184 -12.06 12.34 2.14
N LEU A 185 -11.15 13.31 1.98
CA LEU A 185 -11.54 14.69 1.72
C LEU A 185 -12.11 14.89 0.32
N LEU A 186 -11.63 14.13 -0.67
CA LEU A 186 -12.11 14.20 -2.05
C LEU A 186 -13.45 13.48 -2.25
N ASP A 187 -13.68 12.39 -1.54
CA ASP A 187 -14.90 11.56 -1.59
C ASP A 187 -15.85 11.86 -0.41
N SER A 188 -16.13 13.15 -0.20
CA SER A 188 -16.79 13.66 1.00
C SER A 188 -18.17 14.29 0.75
N SER A 189 -18.69 14.24 -0.48
CA SER A 189 -19.89 15.00 -0.89
C SER A 189 -21.14 14.70 -0.08
N SER A 190 -21.27 13.46 0.42
CA SER A 190 -22.39 13.05 1.28
C SER A 190 -22.42 13.72 2.67
N LEU A 191 -21.40 14.53 2.99
CA LEU A 191 -21.24 15.23 4.27
C LEU A 191 -21.17 16.76 4.09
N ASP A 192 -21.42 17.29 2.88
CA ASP A 192 -21.37 18.73 2.62
C ASP A 192 -22.35 19.54 3.49
N GLU A 193 -23.53 18.98 3.81
CA GLU A 193 -24.52 19.60 4.71
C GLU A 193 -24.10 19.55 6.18
N ASP A 194 -23.36 18.51 6.56
CA ASP A 194 -22.89 18.29 7.93
C ASP A 194 -21.66 19.16 8.26
N ILE A 195 -20.79 19.40 7.26
CA ILE A 195 -19.50 20.10 7.41
C ILE A 195 -19.35 21.11 6.26
N PRO A 196 -19.75 22.39 6.46
CA PRO A 196 -19.81 23.40 5.41
C PRO A 196 -18.48 23.62 4.64
N GLU A 197 -17.34 23.44 5.31
CA GLU A 197 -16.01 23.68 4.75
C GLU A 197 -15.54 22.57 3.79
N LEU A 198 -16.26 21.44 3.68
CA LEU A 198 -15.85 20.29 2.87
C LEU A 198 -15.86 20.59 1.37
N LYS A 199 -16.89 21.29 0.88
CA LYS A 199 -17.03 21.58 -0.55
C LYS A 199 -15.87 22.43 -1.05
N GLU A 200 -15.52 23.49 -0.31
CA GLU A 200 -14.37 24.34 -0.61
C GLU A 200 -13.06 23.56 -0.51
N THR A 201 -12.88 22.78 0.57
CA THR A 201 -11.71 21.91 0.75
C THR A 201 -11.54 20.96 -0.45
N ARG A 202 -12.61 20.29 -0.87
CA ARG A 202 -12.59 19.35 -1.99
C ARG A 202 -12.23 20.03 -3.31
N ASN A 203 -12.79 21.20 -3.58
CA ASN A 203 -12.47 21.97 -4.78
C ASN A 203 -10.99 22.39 -4.80
N PHE A 204 -10.50 22.95 -3.69
CA PHE A 204 -9.08 23.31 -3.53
C PHE A 204 -8.15 22.12 -3.75
N LEU A 205 -8.46 20.97 -3.16
CA LEU A 205 -7.66 19.75 -3.35
C LEU A 205 -7.68 19.28 -4.81
N ARG A 206 -8.83 19.36 -5.49
CA ARG A 206 -8.94 18.96 -6.90
C ARG A 206 -8.11 19.86 -7.81
N GLU A 207 -8.19 21.18 -7.61
CA GLU A 207 -7.37 22.15 -8.34
C GLU A 207 -5.87 21.96 -8.07
N SER A 208 -5.50 21.66 -6.83
CA SER A 208 -4.12 21.35 -6.44
C SER A 208 -3.60 20.09 -7.14
N LEU A 209 -4.42 19.03 -7.21
CA LEU A 209 -4.05 17.79 -7.88
C LEU A 209 -3.85 17.96 -9.39
N ASN A 210 -4.62 18.84 -10.04
CA ASN A 210 -4.48 19.11 -11.48
C ASN A 210 -3.12 19.72 -11.83
N GLN A 211 -2.49 20.43 -10.89
CA GLN A 211 -1.15 21.01 -11.05
C GLN A 211 -0.02 19.98 -10.82
N CYS A 212 -0.37 18.76 -10.42
CA CYS A 212 0.58 17.75 -9.99
C CYS A 212 0.61 16.52 -10.91
N LEU A 213 1.77 15.88 -10.96
CA LEU A 213 1.89 14.44 -11.15
C LEU A 213 1.78 13.77 -9.78
N PHE A 214 1.42 12.49 -9.75
CA PHE A 214 1.41 11.74 -8.49
C PHE A 214 2.12 10.40 -8.62
N ILE A 215 2.60 9.89 -7.49
CA ILE A 215 3.09 8.52 -7.34
C ILE A 215 2.42 7.94 -6.08
N VAL A 216 1.69 6.84 -6.26
CA VAL A 216 1.25 6.00 -5.15
C VAL A 216 2.41 5.10 -4.75
N LEU A 217 2.90 5.30 -3.54
CA LEU A 217 4.14 4.67 -3.08
C LEU A 217 3.90 3.20 -2.72
N PRO A 218 4.76 2.28 -3.22
CA PRO A 218 4.63 0.85 -2.90
C PRO A 218 4.90 0.57 -1.43
N LEU A 219 4.08 -0.27 -0.80
CA LEU A 219 4.26 -0.66 0.61
C LEU A 219 5.52 -1.50 0.80
N SER A 220 5.92 -2.25 -0.24
CA SER A 220 7.17 -3.02 -0.22
C SER A 220 8.43 -2.15 -0.10
N GLN A 221 8.35 -0.87 -0.46
CA GLN A 221 9.48 0.07 -0.37
C GLN A 221 9.27 1.19 0.64
N ASN A 222 8.01 1.59 0.84
CA ASN A 222 7.58 2.67 1.73
C ASN A 222 6.42 2.18 2.60
N PRO A 223 6.65 1.19 3.48
CA PRO A 223 5.59 0.68 4.34
C PRO A 223 5.02 1.80 5.19
N ASN A 224 3.71 1.73 5.44
CA ASN A 224 2.98 2.76 6.16
C ASN A 224 3.44 2.90 7.62
N ALA A 225 3.09 4.04 8.23
CA ALA A 225 3.15 4.13 9.69
C ALA A 225 2.15 3.12 10.29
N PRO A 226 2.50 2.37 11.35
CA PRO A 226 1.56 1.45 12.00
C PRO A 226 0.21 2.10 12.27
N ALA A 227 -0.86 1.36 11.96
CA ALA A 227 -2.24 1.82 12.08
C ALA A 227 -2.68 2.96 11.13
N GLN A 228 -1.85 3.35 10.15
CA GLN A 228 -2.23 4.37 9.17
C GLN A 228 -3.51 3.96 8.43
N SER A 229 -4.40 4.93 8.23
CA SER A 229 -5.67 4.77 7.51
C SER A 229 -6.77 4.00 8.25
N ALA A 230 -6.49 3.45 9.44
CA ALA A 230 -7.53 2.87 10.31
C ALA A 230 -8.13 3.97 11.21
N PRO A 231 -9.46 4.18 11.18
CA PRO A 231 -10.13 4.91 12.25
C PRO A 231 -10.28 4.00 13.48
N CYS A 232 -10.33 4.60 14.66
CA CYS A 232 -10.68 3.90 15.90
C CYS A 232 -11.56 4.77 16.79
N ALA A 233 -12.30 4.12 17.68
CA ALA A 233 -13.01 4.76 18.77
C ALA A 233 -12.28 4.48 20.08
N GLU A 234 -12.07 5.51 20.90
CA GLU A 234 -11.63 5.40 22.29
C GLU A 234 -12.84 5.61 23.20
N ILE A 235 -13.10 4.67 24.11
CA ILE A 235 -14.23 4.72 25.06
C ILE A 235 -13.76 4.38 26.48
N ARG A 236 -14.55 4.72 27.50
CA ARG A 236 -14.28 4.29 28.88
C ARG A 236 -14.39 2.77 28.99
N GLU A 237 -13.57 2.16 29.85
CA GLU A 237 -13.54 0.69 30.00
C GLU A 237 -14.87 0.15 30.54
N GLU A 238 -15.46 0.88 31.48
CA GLU A 238 -16.70 0.55 32.19
C GLU A 238 -17.97 0.68 31.33
N ASP A 239 -17.92 1.44 30.22
CA ASP A 239 -19.08 1.70 29.36
C ASP A 239 -19.38 0.53 28.40
N THR A 240 -19.84 -0.57 28.98
CA THR A 240 -20.22 -1.79 28.24
C THR A 240 -21.37 -1.57 27.26
N ASP A 241 -22.28 -0.64 27.57
CA ASP A 241 -23.39 -0.30 26.68
C ASP A 241 -22.94 0.51 25.46
N ILE A 242 -22.01 1.46 25.61
CA ILE A 242 -21.40 2.18 24.49
C ILE A 242 -20.54 1.25 23.65
N LEU A 243 -19.78 0.34 24.28
CA LEU A 243 -19.01 -0.69 23.58
C LEU A 243 -19.88 -1.46 22.59
N SER A 244 -21.08 -1.88 23.03
CA SER A 244 -21.98 -2.68 22.19
C SER A 244 -22.35 -2.00 20.87
N PHE A 245 -22.46 -0.67 20.84
CA PHE A 245 -22.73 0.06 19.61
C PHE A 245 -21.53 0.05 18.65
N PHE A 246 -20.31 0.20 19.17
CA PHE A 246 -19.10 0.21 18.35
C PHE A 246 -18.71 -1.18 17.85
N GLU A 247 -19.03 -2.24 18.59
CA GLU A 247 -18.82 -3.63 18.14
C GLU A 247 -19.55 -3.93 16.83
N THR A 248 -20.71 -3.29 16.60
CA THR A 248 -21.44 -3.40 15.31
C THR A 248 -20.68 -2.84 14.10
N LEU A 249 -19.70 -1.97 14.33
CA LEU A 249 -18.89 -1.33 13.29
C LEU A 249 -17.48 -1.91 13.19
N LYS A 250 -17.15 -2.88 14.05
CA LYS A 250 -15.81 -3.45 14.17
C LYS A 250 -15.43 -4.19 12.91
N ASP A 251 -14.22 -3.91 12.41
CA ASP A 251 -13.60 -4.70 11.36
C ASP A 251 -12.44 -5.51 11.96
N ALA A 252 -12.63 -6.84 12.03
CA ALA A 252 -11.70 -7.75 12.68
C ALA A 252 -10.36 -7.85 11.94
N ASN A 253 -10.39 -7.83 10.60
CA ASN A 253 -9.17 -7.88 9.78
C ASN A 253 -8.32 -6.61 9.97
N THR A 254 -8.97 -5.45 10.05
CA THR A 254 -8.33 -4.17 10.37
C THR A 254 -7.71 -4.22 11.75
N GLU A 255 -8.46 -4.64 12.77
CA GLU A 255 -7.95 -4.73 14.14
C GLU A 255 -6.72 -5.64 14.23
N LEU A 256 -6.81 -6.86 13.70
CA LEU A 256 -5.72 -7.83 13.71
C LEU A 256 -4.45 -7.26 13.05
N SER A 257 -4.61 -6.66 11.87
CA SER A 257 -3.47 -6.09 11.13
C SER A 257 -2.86 -4.90 11.87
N VAL A 258 -3.70 -4.01 12.43
CA VAL A 258 -3.24 -2.83 13.17
C VAL A 258 -2.53 -3.21 14.46
N VAL A 259 -3.09 -4.15 15.24
CA VAL A 259 -2.48 -4.64 16.48
C VAL A 259 -1.12 -5.25 16.19
N LYS A 260 -1.02 -6.08 15.15
CA LYS A 260 0.25 -6.71 14.77
C LYS A 260 1.28 -5.68 14.29
N GLU A 261 0.89 -4.70 13.47
CA GLU A 261 1.78 -3.58 13.07
C GLU A 261 2.33 -2.82 14.28
N ARG A 262 1.45 -2.50 15.24
CA ARG A 262 1.80 -1.75 16.45
C ARG A 262 2.70 -2.55 17.38
N ASN A 263 2.46 -3.85 17.54
CA ASN A 263 3.31 -4.75 18.32
C ASN A 263 4.71 -4.89 17.70
N ILE A 264 4.80 -5.00 16.37
CA ILE A 264 6.10 -5.02 15.68
C ILE A 264 6.87 -3.73 15.96
N LEU A 265 6.23 -2.56 15.83
CA LEU A 265 6.90 -1.29 16.12
C LEU A 265 7.31 -1.15 17.59
N LYS A 266 6.51 -1.66 18.53
CA LYS A 266 6.82 -1.65 19.96
C LYS A 266 8.12 -2.40 20.27
N ASN A 267 8.42 -3.48 19.54
CA ASN A 267 9.68 -4.24 19.70
C ASN A 267 10.93 -3.44 19.29
N TYR A 268 10.77 -2.32 18.58
CA TYR A 268 11.86 -1.43 18.17
C TYR A 268 11.91 -0.13 19.00
N GLY A 269 11.22 -0.06 20.13
CA GLY A 269 11.17 1.13 21.01
C GLY A 269 9.88 1.95 20.87
N GLY A 270 9.16 1.83 19.75
CA GLY A 270 7.90 2.51 19.53
C GLY A 270 7.94 4.01 19.15
N GLY A 271 6.79 4.56 18.76
CA GLY A 271 6.61 6.00 18.55
C GLY A 271 6.63 6.47 17.09
N CYS A 272 6.10 7.67 16.84
CA CYS A 272 5.99 8.23 15.48
C CYS A 272 7.26 8.96 15.01
N HIS A 273 8.27 9.09 15.88
CA HIS A 273 9.61 9.60 15.54
C HIS A 273 10.49 8.57 14.84
N GLN A 274 10.13 7.29 14.90
CA GLN A 274 10.94 6.24 14.30
C GLN A 274 10.98 6.31 12.78
N LYS A 275 12.09 5.83 12.21
CA LYS A 275 12.27 5.70 10.76
C LYS A 275 11.68 4.39 10.21
N ILE A 276 10.85 3.70 11.00
CA ILE A 276 10.32 2.36 10.71
C ILE A 276 8.88 2.43 10.20
N GLY A 277 8.60 1.70 9.12
CA GLY A 277 7.25 1.45 8.63
C GLY A 277 6.92 -0.04 8.65
N VAL A 278 5.65 -0.35 8.91
CA VAL A 278 5.12 -1.71 8.96
C VAL A 278 3.79 -1.74 8.23
N SER A 279 3.62 -2.68 7.30
CA SER A 279 2.38 -2.89 6.56
C SER A 279 1.98 -4.34 6.62
N ILE A 280 0.74 -4.59 7.03
CA ILE A 280 0.15 -5.92 7.06
C ILE A 280 -1.07 -5.94 6.14
N LEU A 281 -1.05 -6.88 5.21
CA LEU A 281 -2.06 -7.07 4.19
C LEU A 281 -2.65 -8.48 4.29
N GLN A 282 -3.94 -8.56 4.57
CA GLN A 282 -4.68 -9.82 4.48
C GLN A 282 -5.02 -10.11 3.02
N LYS A 283 -4.49 -11.22 2.47
CA LYS A 283 -4.77 -11.68 1.11
C LYS A 283 -5.42 -13.06 1.15
N ALA A 284 -6.14 -13.40 0.09
CA ALA A 284 -6.78 -14.72 -0.06
C ALA A 284 -5.78 -15.90 -0.02
N TYR A 285 -4.49 -15.62 -0.24
CA TYR A 285 -3.41 -16.61 -0.24
C TYR A 285 -2.49 -16.53 0.98
N GLY A 286 -2.79 -15.66 1.96
CA GLY A 286 -1.97 -15.48 3.17
C GLY A 286 -1.82 -14.02 3.57
N GLU A 287 -1.27 -13.81 4.76
CA GLU A 287 -0.94 -12.48 5.26
C GLU A 287 0.42 -12.07 4.70
N VAL A 288 0.52 -10.88 4.12
CA VAL A 288 1.78 -10.31 3.62
C VAL A 288 2.24 -9.20 4.56
N GLN A 289 3.50 -9.27 4.99
CA GLN A 289 4.12 -8.28 5.87
C GLN A 289 5.28 -7.58 5.15
N PHE A 290 5.26 -6.25 5.20
CA PHE A 290 6.38 -5.40 4.83
C PHE A 290 6.90 -4.64 6.04
N LEU A 291 8.18 -4.76 6.32
CA LEU A 291 8.88 -4.01 7.37
C LEU A 291 10.11 -3.35 6.75
N ARG A 292 10.24 -2.03 6.89
CA ARG A 292 11.42 -1.32 6.39
C ARG A 292 11.68 -0.06 7.20
N GLY A 293 12.96 0.22 7.45
CA GLY A 293 13.37 1.46 8.08
C GLY A 293 14.77 1.37 8.66
N GLU A 294 15.01 2.19 9.67
CA GLU A 294 16.25 2.25 10.43
C GLU A 294 15.93 2.35 11.92
N THR A 295 16.63 1.58 12.77
CA THR A 295 16.48 1.64 14.23
C THR A 295 17.11 2.91 14.81
N GLU A 296 16.93 3.14 16.11
CA GLU A 296 17.59 4.26 16.80
C GLU A 296 19.11 4.10 16.84
N GLU A 297 19.61 2.86 16.85
CA GLU A 297 21.03 2.50 16.77
C GLU A 297 21.60 2.62 15.34
N GLY A 298 20.77 2.96 14.35
CA GLY A 298 21.18 3.10 12.96
C GLY A 298 21.19 1.80 12.14
N GLU A 299 20.63 0.70 12.68
CA GLU A 299 20.54 -0.56 11.95
C GLU A 299 19.45 -0.48 10.86
N LYS A 300 19.79 -0.82 9.62
CA LYS A 300 18.82 -0.87 8.52
C LYS A 300 18.01 -2.15 8.56
N ILE A 301 16.69 -2.02 8.56
CA ILE A 301 15.75 -3.14 8.56
C ILE A 301 15.06 -3.24 7.20
N GLY A 302 14.95 -4.45 6.69
CA GLY A 302 14.14 -4.79 5.52
C GLY A 302 13.65 -6.22 5.60
N LYS A 303 12.34 -6.42 5.67
CA LYS A 303 11.69 -7.74 5.61
C LYS A 303 10.47 -7.71 4.70
N LYS A 304 10.33 -8.77 3.91
CA LYS A 304 9.17 -9.05 3.06
C LYS A 304 8.79 -10.51 3.31
N GLU A 305 7.69 -10.71 4.02
CA GLU A 305 7.27 -12.03 4.51
C GLU A 305 5.84 -12.32 4.09
N ILE A 306 5.52 -13.61 3.96
CA ILE A 306 4.17 -14.12 3.74
C ILE A 306 3.90 -15.26 4.71
N SER A 307 2.73 -15.28 5.35
CA SER A 307 2.31 -16.44 6.14
C SER A 307 1.94 -17.59 5.20
N ASN A 308 2.73 -18.66 5.27
CA ASN A 308 2.48 -19.91 4.58
C ASN A 308 2.33 -21.03 5.60
N LEU A 309 1.48 -22.01 5.29
CA LEU A 309 1.31 -23.23 6.11
C LEU A 309 2.43 -24.27 5.87
N PHE A 310 3.29 -24.04 4.86
CA PHE A 310 4.39 -24.94 4.52
C PHE A 310 5.71 -24.45 5.11
N HIS A 311 6.43 -25.33 5.82
CA HIS A 311 7.65 -24.99 6.55
C HIS A 311 8.87 -25.86 6.20
N SER A 312 8.71 -26.92 5.42
CA SER A 312 9.83 -27.80 5.05
C SER A 312 10.77 -27.13 4.04
N ARG A 313 12.03 -27.57 4.03
CA ARG A 313 13.03 -27.17 3.05
C ARG A 313 13.44 -28.36 2.17
N PHE A 314 13.91 -28.07 0.98
CA PHE A 314 14.34 -29.02 -0.04
C PHE A 314 15.82 -28.85 -0.36
N SER A 315 16.49 -29.90 -0.82
CA SER A 315 17.84 -29.80 -1.40
C SER A 315 17.77 -29.24 -2.82
N LYS A 316 18.92 -28.88 -3.42
CA LYS A 316 18.96 -28.31 -4.77
C LYS A 316 18.56 -29.32 -5.85
N GLU A 317 18.75 -30.60 -5.57
CA GLU A 317 18.42 -31.73 -6.46
C GLU A 317 16.93 -32.10 -6.39
N GLU A 318 16.24 -31.69 -5.33
CA GLU A 318 14.83 -31.98 -5.08
C GLU A 318 13.88 -30.95 -5.68
N VAL A 319 14.38 -29.95 -6.41
CA VAL A 319 13.56 -28.83 -6.85
C VAL A 319 13.57 -28.57 -8.35
N TRP A 320 12.39 -28.20 -8.84
CA TRP A 320 12.24 -27.52 -10.12
C TRP A 320 12.08 -26.01 -9.88
N PRO A 321 12.67 -25.16 -10.72
CA PRO A 321 13.78 -25.48 -11.61
C PRO A 321 15.06 -25.80 -10.81
N PRO A 322 16.01 -26.55 -11.39
CA PRO A 322 17.35 -26.66 -10.82
C PRO A 322 17.97 -25.27 -10.65
N LEU A 323 18.63 -25.01 -9.51
CA LEU A 323 19.16 -23.67 -9.19
C LEU A 323 20.32 -23.21 -10.09
N ALA A 324 20.93 -24.12 -10.86
CA ALA A 324 21.93 -23.78 -11.86
C ALA A 324 21.28 -22.96 -12.99
N LYS A 325 21.69 -21.68 -13.12
CA LYS A 325 21.25 -20.66 -14.11
C LYS A 325 20.25 -21.20 -15.13
N MET A 326 18.96 -21.13 -14.80
CA MET A 326 17.93 -21.33 -15.82
C MET A 326 18.19 -20.40 -16.99
N ALA A 327 18.24 -20.95 -18.20
CA ALA A 327 18.43 -20.16 -19.39
C ALA A 327 17.37 -19.07 -19.52
N ALA A 328 17.79 -17.90 -20.01
CA ALA A 328 16.89 -16.82 -20.31
C ALA A 328 15.99 -17.23 -21.48
N ARG A 329 14.66 -17.21 -21.29
CA ARG A 329 13.72 -17.41 -22.41
C ARG A 329 13.97 -16.34 -23.46
N GLN A 330 14.17 -16.75 -24.72
CA GLN A 330 14.20 -15.86 -25.87
C GLN A 330 12.84 -15.18 -26.04
N ARG A 331 12.86 -13.90 -26.46
CA ARG A 331 11.68 -13.06 -26.64
C ARG A 331 11.77 -12.34 -27.97
N GLU A 332 10.64 -12.24 -28.66
CA GLU A 332 10.52 -11.56 -29.95
C GLU A 332 9.41 -10.51 -29.86
N ARG A 333 9.69 -9.25 -30.20
CA ARG A 333 8.71 -8.16 -30.15
C ARG A 333 7.71 -8.31 -31.29
N LEU A 334 6.43 -8.09 -30.97
CA LEU A 334 5.37 -7.96 -31.96
C LEU A 334 5.20 -6.50 -32.38
N GLY A 335 4.61 -6.26 -33.55
CA GLY A 335 4.08 -4.94 -33.89
C GLY A 335 2.76 -4.71 -33.17
N TYR A 336 2.64 -3.63 -32.41
CA TYR A 336 1.42 -3.27 -31.70
C TYR A 336 1.27 -1.75 -31.58
N ARG A 337 0.07 -1.29 -31.24
CA ARG A 337 -0.20 0.09 -30.88
C ARG A 337 -0.91 0.14 -29.54
N VAL A 338 -0.55 1.11 -28.72
CA VAL A 338 -1.27 1.43 -27.49
C VAL A 338 -2.49 2.28 -27.91
N PRO A 339 -3.73 1.87 -27.58
CA PRO A 339 -4.90 2.67 -27.92
C PRO A 339 -4.89 4.02 -27.19
N ASP A 340 -5.27 5.08 -27.89
CA ASP A 340 -5.35 6.44 -27.35
C ASP A 340 -6.23 6.48 -26.09
N LYS A 341 -5.88 7.37 -25.15
CA LYS A 341 -6.63 7.60 -23.89
C LYS A 341 -6.77 6.38 -22.98
N SER A 342 -6.01 5.31 -23.21
CA SER A 342 -5.94 4.16 -22.31
C SER A 342 -4.92 4.40 -21.20
N ASP A 343 -5.23 3.92 -20.01
CA ASP A 343 -4.25 3.74 -18.94
C ASP A 343 -3.53 2.40 -19.14
N ILE A 344 -2.31 2.28 -18.65
CA ILE A 344 -1.41 1.19 -19.02
C ILE A 344 -0.93 0.44 -17.79
N PHE A 345 -1.27 -0.84 -17.73
CA PHE A 345 -0.69 -1.81 -16.81
C PHE A 345 0.42 -2.58 -17.51
N VAL A 346 1.65 -2.51 -16.99
CA VAL A 346 2.83 -3.13 -17.61
C VAL A 346 3.24 -4.36 -16.83
N SER A 347 3.11 -5.54 -17.45
CA SER A 347 3.50 -6.81 -16.83
C SER A 347 5.01 -6.95 -16.64
N ARG A 348 5.79 -6.45 -17.61
CA ARG A 348 7.27 -6.49 -17.62
C ARG A 348 7.80 -5.30 -18.41
N GLY A 349 8.94 -4.74 -18.02
CA GLY A 349 9.59 -3.64 -18.76
C GLY A 349 9.75 -3.90 -20.27
N TYR A 350 10.12 -5.14 -20.64
CA TYR A 350 10.19 -5.59 -22.03
C TYR A 350 8.87 -5.43 -22.81
N ALA A 351 7.72 -5.56 -22.14
CA ALA A 351 6.40 -5.43 -22.76
C ALA A 351 6.06 -3.99 -23.17
N PHE A 352 6.82 -3.00 -22.67
CA PHE A 352 6.55 -1.58 -22.88
C PHE A 352 7.24 -1.03 -24.14
N PRO A 353 6.60 -0.12 -24.91
CA PRO A 353 7.14 0.40 -26.17
C PRO A 353 8.50 1.07 -26.02
N LEU A 354 9.41 0.83 -26.96
CA LEU A 354 10.75 1.47 -26.96
C LEU A 354 10.71 2.95 -27.37
N ASP A 355 9.61 3.39 -27.95
CA ASP A 355 9.37 4.76 -28.40
C ASP A 355 8.60 5.59 -27.35
N LEU A 356 8.32 6.85 -27.69
CA LEU A 356 7.52 7.77 -26.87
C LEU A 356 6.01 7.68 -27.16
N SER A 357 5.52 6.52 -27.61
CA SER A 357 4.09 6.31 -27.91
C SER A 357 3.17 6.44 -26.70
N VAL A 358 3.74 6.46 -25.49
CA VAL A 358 3.02 6.68 -24.24
C VAL A 358 3.36 8.05 -23.70
N ASN A 359 2.33 8.87 -23.44
CA ASN A 359 2.49 10.17 -22.83
C ASN A 359 2.13 10.12 -21.32
N PRO A 360 3.12 10.15 -20.41
CA PRO A 360 2.86 10.05 -18.97
C PRO A 360 2.07 11.24 -18.40
N SER A 361 1.98 12.36 -19.14
CA SER A 361 1.19 13.51 -18.70
C SER A 361 -0.32 13.34 -18.90
N GLN A 362 -0.73 12.38 -19.75
CA GLN A 362 -2.12 12.12 -20.14
C GLN A 362 -2.60 10.69 -19.84
N GLN A 363 -1.67 9.75 -19.65
CA GLN A 363 -1.97 8.34 -19.38
C GLN A 363 -1.37 7.89 -18.06
N ILE A 364 -2.11 7.07 -17.31
CA ILE A 364 -1.59 6.45 -16.10
C ILE A 364 -0.75 5.23 -16.45
N LEU A 365 0.42 5.14 -15.85
CA LEU A 365 1.34 4.02 -16.00
C LEU A 365 1.48 3.27 -14.69
N TRP A 366 1.06 2.01 -14.67
CA TRP A 366 1.05 1.14 -13.50
C TRP A 366 1.91 -0.11 -13.73
N ALA A 367 2.88 -0.36 -12.87
CA ALA A 367 3.76 -1.51 -12.99
C ALA A 367 3.19 -2.75 -12.30
N ALA A 368 3.44 -3.95 -12.83
CA ALA A 368 3.11 -5.17 -12.10
C ALA A 368 3.99 -5.40 -10.85
N GLY A 369 5.21 -4.87 -10.86
CA GLY A 369 6.17 -5.03 -9.76
C GLY A 369 7.34 -4.05 -9.87
N LEU A 370 8.20 -4.04 -8.85
CA LEU A 370 9.33 -3.09 -8.74
C LEU A 370 10.35 -3.23 -9.88
N SER A 371 10.61 -4.44 -10.38
CA SER A 371 11.54 -4.63 -11.50
C SER A 371 11.05 -3.96 -12.78
N THR A 372 9.74 -4.08 -13.06
CA THR A 372 9.09 -3.36 -14.16
C THR A 372 9.12 -1.86 -13.95
N TRP A 373 8.81 -1.38 -12.74
CA TRP A 373 8.91 0.05 -12.42
C TRP A 373 10.32 0.57 -12.72
N LYS A 374 11.34 -0.07 -12.15
CA LYS A 374 12.74 0.35 -12.29
C LYS A 374 13.19 0.42 -13.76
N ASP A 375 12.77 -0.52 -14.60
CA ASP A 375 13.02 -0.48 -16.04
C ASP A 375 12.40 0.76 -16.71
N LEU A 376 11.12 1.03 -16.42
CA LEU A 376 10.39 2.16 -16.99
C LEU A 376 10.97 3.51 -16.53
N SER A 377 11.32 3.63 -15.24
CA SER A 377 11.97 4.83 -14.70
C SER A 377 13.34 5.07 -15.33
N LYS A 378 14.14 4.02 -15.54
CA LYS A 378 15.44 4.11 -16.24
C LYS A 378 15.31 4.64 -17.67
N ARG A 379 14.17 4.36 -18.31
CA ARG A 379 13.83 4.85 -19.65
C ARG A 379 13.19 6.24 -19.64
N GLY A 380 13.10 6.88 -18.47
CA GLY A 380 12.61 8.25 -18.31
C GLY A 380 11.09 8.39 -18.15
N PHE A 381 10.35 7.28 -18.00
CA PHE A 381 8.89 7.33 -17.88
C PHE A 381 8.44 7.56 -16.43
N TRP A 382 7.39 8.38 -16.27
CA TRP A 382 6.74 8.59 -14.98
C TRP A 382 5.77 7.43 -14.65
N VAL A 383 6.15 6.60 -13.70
CA VAL A 383 5.32 5.49 -13.20
C VAL A 383 4.50 5.97 -12.01
N HIS A 384 3.18 5.80 -12.09
CA HIS A 384 2.23 6.31 -11.08
C HIS A 384 2.05 5.37 -9.88
N GLY A 385 2.44 4.10 -10.03
CA GLY A 385 2.34 3.11 -8.96
C GLY A 385 2.62 1.70 -9.44
N THR A 386 2.39 0.74 -8.55
CA THR A 386 2.63 -0.68 -8.82
C THR A 386 1.69 -1.58 -8.05
N ALA A 387 1.48 -2.79 -8.56
CA ALA A 387 0.83 -3.88 -7.84
C ALA A 387 1.77 -4.59 -6.84
N ASP A 388 3.00 -4.10 -6.66
CA ASP A 388 3.98 -4.60 -5.68
C ASP A 388 4.38 -6.08 -5.88
N GLY A 389 4.09 -6.66 -7.04
CA GLY A 389 4.24 -8.09 -7.31
C GLY A 389 3.22 -8.96 -6.57
N LEU A 390 2.12 -8.37 -6.08
CA LEU A 390 1.04 -9.05 -5.37
C LEU A 390 -0.09 -9.52 -6.29
N GLY A 391 0.08 -9.34 -7.60
CA GLY A 391 -0.85 -9.79 -8.64
C GLY A 391 -1.65 -8.65 -9.27
N GLU A 392 -2.13 -8.86 -10.49
CA GLU A 392 -2.83 -7.83 -11.27
C GLU A 392 -4.28 -7.54 -10.82
N ALA A 393 -4.83 -8.40 -9.97
CA ALA A 393 -6.14 -8.21 -9.35
C ALA A 393 -6.11 -7.16 -8.23
N GLU A 394 -4.93 -6.75 -7.79
CA GLU A 394 -4.76 -5.67 -6.82
C GLU A 394 -5.26 -4.36 -7.42
N ASP A 395 -6.36 -3.83 -6.87
CA ASP A 395 -6.93 -2.55 -7.29
C ASP A 395 -5.90 -1.43 -7.04
N PRO A 396 -5.49 -0.68 -8.09
CA PRO A 396 -4.68 0.53 -7.93
C PRO A 396 -5.31 1.55 -6.97
N ASN A 397 -6.63 1.54 -6.81
CA ASN A 397 -7.43 2.40 -5.94
C ASN A 397 -7.16 3.90 -6.17
N ILE A 398 -6.97 4.31 -7.42
CA ILE A 398 -6.61 5.70 -7.79
C ILE A 398 -7.78 6.51 -8.34
N HIS A 399 -8.98 5.92 -8.44
CA HIS A 399 -10.12 6.58 -9.09
C HIS A 399 -10.53 7.88 -8.40
N ILE A 400 -10.40 7.97 -7.07
CA ILE A 400 -10.65 9.20 -6.30
C ILE A 400 -9.59 10.26 -6.64
N LEU A 401 -8.31 9.89 -6.70
CA LEU A 401 -7.24 10.82 -7.10
C LEU A 401 -7.42 11.32 -8.54
N LEU A 402 -7.91 10.47 -9.45
CA LEU A 402 -8.17 10.84 -10.84
C LEU A 402 -9.49 11.60 -11.06
N GLY A 403 -10.46 11.46 -10.15
CA GLY A 403 -11.84 11.91 -10.37
C GLY A 403 -12.60 11.09 -11.42
N LYS A 404 -12.04 9.95 -11.86
CA LYS A 404 -12.63 9.02 -12.82
C LYS A 404 -12.07 7.61 -12.60
N LYS A 405 -12.78 6.58 -13.05
CA LYS A 405 -12.23 5.22 -13.07
C LYS A 405 -11.10 5.14 -14.11
N PRO A 406 -9.95 4.54 -13.78
CA PRO A 406 -8.91 4.31 -14.77
C PRO A 406 -9.38 3.27 -15.81
N ASN A 407 -8.94 3.44 -17.06
CA ASN A 407 -9.26 2.54 -18.16
C ASN A 407 -8.01 1.76 -18.58
N PHE A 408 -7.62 0.80 -17.75
CA PHE A 408 -6.38 0.06 -17.94
C PHE A 408 -6.47 -0.96 -19.08
N ILE A 409 -5.43 -0.99 -19.91
CA ILE A 409 -5.05 -2.13 -20.73
C ILE A 409 -3.76 -2.77 -20.19
N LYS A 410 -3.57 -4.05 -20.45
CA LYS A 410 -2.38 -4.80 -20.03
C LYS A 410 -1.43 -5.02 -21.21
N LEU A 411 -0.18 -4.57 -21.06
CA LEU A 411 0.90 -4.93 -21.99
C LEU A 411 1.60 -6.19 -21.50
N SER A 412 1.52 -7.28 -22.27
CA SER A 412 2.16 -8.56 -21.93
C SER A 412 2.50 -9.42 -23.15
N HIS A 413 2.98 -10.64 -22.92
CA HIS A 413 3.23 -11.60 -24.00
C HIS A 413 1.91 -12.13 -24.59
N ALA A 414 1.96 -12.63 -25.82
CA ALA A 414 0.77 -13.12 -26.54
C ALA A 414 0.06 -14.29 -25.83
N GLU A 415 0.82 -15.16 -25.16
CA GLU A 415 0.27 -16.28 -24.39
C GLU A 415 -0.14 -15.90 -22.95
N SER A 416 -0.22 -14.60 -22.63
CA SER A 416 -0.66 -14.16 -21.31
C SER A 416 -2.11 -14.59 -21.12
N ASP A 417 -2.41 -15.21 -19.98
CA ASP A 417 -3.76 -15.70 -19.73
C ASP A 417 -4.76 -14.54 -19.68
N THR A 418 -5.69 -14.54 -20.63
CA THR A 418 -6.75 -13.54 -20.75
C THR A 418 -8.00 -13.92 -19.97
N SER A 419 -8.16 -15.19 -19.59
CA SER A 419 -9.39 -15.71 -18.94
C SER A 419 -9.57 -15.15 -17.53
N TYR A 420 -8.49 -14.72 -16.89
CA TYR A 420 -8.47 -14.18 -15.52
C TYR A 420 -7.73 -12.84 -15.42
N SER A 421 -7.44 -12.21 -16.56
CA SER A 421 -6.82 -10.90 -16.58
C SER A 421 -7.84 -9.85 -16.17
N THR A 422 -7.48 -8.98 -15.23
CA THR A 422 -8.31 -7.81 -14.85
C THR A 422 -8.50 -6.83 -16.01
N TYR A 423 -7.54 -6.79 -16.93
CA TYR A 423 -7.47 -5.79 -17.99
C TYR A 423 -7.44 -6.44 -19.38
N PRO A 424 -8.00 -5.79 -20.42
CA PRO A 424 -7.83 -6.20 -21.81
C PRO A 424 -6.35 -6.30 -22.19
N LEU A 425 -5.97 -7.42 -22.80
CA LEU A 425 -4.59 -7.68 -23.21
C LEU A 425 -4.26 -7.00 -24.54
N VAL A 426 -3.12 -6.31 -24.56
CA VAL A 426 -2.38 -5.97 -25.78
C VAL A 426 -1.11 -6.81 -25.79
N ALA A 427 -1.04 -7.76 -26.73
CA ALA A 427 0.11 -8.63 -26.90
C ALA A 427 1.27 -7.85 -27.54
N THR A 428 2.41 -7.80 -26.87
CA THR A 428 3.57 -7.00 -27.31
C THR A 428 4.81 -7.83 -27.66
N TYR A 429 4.83 -9.11 -27.30
CA TYR A 429 5.93 -10.02 -27.62
C TYR A 429 5.52 -11.50 -27.54
N LEU A 430 6.31 -12.36 -28.17
CA LEU A 430 6.29 -13.82 -28.03
C LEU A 430 7.39 -14.26 -27.06
N VAL A 431 7.20 -15.43 -26.43
CA VAL A 431 8.19 -16.03 -25.53
C VAL A 431 8.43 -17.47 -25.94
N SER A 432 9.68 -17.81 -26.26
CA SER A 432 10.11 -19.19 -26.55
C SER A 432 9.75 -20.15 -25.42
N ALA A 433 9.61 -21.45 -25.72
CA ALA A 433 9.40 -22.49 -24.71
C ALA A 433 10.52 -22.47 -23.64
N PRO A 434 10.24 -22.85 -22.38
CA PRO A 434 11.27 -22.97 -21.36
C PRO A 434 12.31 -24.04 -21.78
N GLU A 435 13.60 -23.71 -21.69
CA GLU A 435 14.67 -24.68 -21.86
C GLU A 435 14.66 -25.68 -20.69
N ILE A 436 14.79 -26.97 -21.02
CA ILE A 436 14.86 -28.05 -20.04
C ILE A 436 16.34 -28.45 -19.91
N PRO A 437 16.92 -28.42 -18.69
CA PRO A 437 18.29 -28.86 -18.49
C PRO A 437 18.53 -30.28 -19.00
N ILE A 438 19.71 -30.52 -19.58
CA ILE A 438 20.08 -31.81 -20.18
C ILE A 438 20.07 -32.96 -19.14
N GLU A 439 20.46 -32.66 -17.90
CA GLU A 439 20.51 -33.62 -16.78
C GLU A 439 19.36 -33.39 -15.77
N PHE A 440 18.12 -33.40 -16.25
CA PHE A 440 16.95 -33.26 -15.38
C PHE A 440 16.34 -34.63 -15.01
N GLN A 441 16.27 -34.92 -13.70
CA GLN A 441 15.70 -36.14 -13.12
C GLN A 441 14.36 -35.81 -12.43
N PRO A 442 13.23 -35.83 -13.16
CA PRO A 442 11.92 -35.44 -12.64
C PRO A 442 11.48 -36.27 -11.42
N GLU A 443 11.90 -37.53 -11.33
CA GLU A 443 11.59 -38.45 -10.25
C GLU A 443 12.17 -38.03 -8.88
N LYS A 444 13.20 -37.18 -8.87
CA LYS A 444 13.78 -36.63 -7.64
C LYS A 444 13.07 -35.38 -7.14
N VAL A 445 12.27 -34.74 -7.98
CA VAL A 445 11.67 -33.45 -7.66
C VAL A 445 10.55 -33.63 -6.64
N LYS A 446 10.65 -32.88 -5.54
CA LYS A 446 9.66 -32.80 -4.45
C LYS A 446 8.97 -31.45 -4.37
N ALA A 447 9.58 -30.40 -4.93
CA ALA A 447 8.96 -29.08 -5.03
C ALA A 447 9.29 -28.35 -6.33
N ALA A 448 8.38 -27.49 -6.79
CA ALA A 448 8.54 -26.74 -8.03
C ALA A 448 8.17 -25.27 -7.82
N TYR A 449 9.03 -24.34 -8.25
CA TYR A 449 8.68 -22.94 -8.41
C TYR A 449 8.32 -22.63 -9.86
N TRP A 450 7.17 -21.98 -10.06
CA TRP A 450 6.66 -21.64 -11.39
C TRP A 450 6.72 -20.14 -11.66
N ARG A 451 7.38 -19.73 -12.76
CA ARG A 451 7.51 -18.32 -13.15
C ARG A 451 6.31 -17.83 -13.95
N SER A 452 5.58 -18.75 -14.58
CA SER A 452 4.40 -18.46 -15.39
C SER A 452 3.49 -19.68 -15.51
N GLY A 453 2.22 -19.46 -15.79
CA GLY A 453 1.26 -20.56 -15.94
C GLY A 453 1.50 -21.38 -17.21
N SER A 454 2.02 -20.77 -18.27
CA SER A 454 2.43 -21.48 -19.49
C SER A 454 3.63 -22.39 -19.25
N GLU A 455 4.59 -21.98 -18.41
CA GLU A 455 5.71 -22.85 -18.00
C GLU A 455 5.20 -24.08 -17.25
N PHE A 456 4.27 -23.91 -16.30
CA PHE A 456 3.64 -25.03 -15.61
C PHE A 456 2.98 -26.00 -16.59
N GLU A 457 2.18 -25.52 -17.54
CA GLU A 457 1.50 -26.38 -18.52
C GLU A 457 2.47 -27.12 -19.43
N ILE A 458 3.45 -26.42 -20.00
CA ILE A 458 4.43 -27.02 -20.94
C ILE A 458 5.24 -28.10 -20.22
N ILE A 459 5.75 -27.80 -19.03
CA ILE A 459 6.62 -28.71 -18.28
C ILE A 459 5.83 -29.90 -17.74
N THR A 460 4.65 -29.69 -17.15
CA THR A 460 3.82 -30.80 -16.64
C THR A 460 3.15 -31.63 -17.74
N LYS A 461 3.06 -31.11 -18.97
CA LYS A 461 2.67 -31.92 -20.14
C LYS A 461 3.79 -32.90 -20.54
N ARG A 462 5.05 -32.48 -20.41
CA ARG A 462 6.22 -33.31 -20.74
C ARG A 462 6.62 -34.26 -19.60
N PHE A 463 6.46 -33.82 -18.35
CA PHE A 463 6.76 -34.55 -17.13
C PHE A 463 5.52 -34.55 -16.20
N PRO A 464 4.51 -35.40 -16.46
CA PRO A 464 3.25 -35.43 -15.71
C PRO A 464 3.41 -35.68 -14.20
N GLU A 465 4.46 -36.39 -13.79
CA GLU A 465 4.82 -36.67 -12.41
C GLU A 465 5.00 -35.39 -11.58
N LEU A 466 5.42 -34.29 -12.21
CA LEU A 466 5.60 -33.00 -11.55
C LEU A 466 4.29 -32.39 -11.05
N LYS A 467 3.11 -32.85 -11.50
CA LYS A 467 1.82 -32.40 -10.94
C LYS A 467 1.59 -32.85 -9.50
N ASN A 468 2.38 -33.81 -9.01
CA ASN A 468 2.19 -34.41 -7.67
C ASN A 468 3.07 -33.78 -6.59
N VAL A 469 3.97 -32.87 -6.96
CA VAL A 469 4.95 -32.24 -6.06
C VAL A 469 4.37 -31.01 -5.34
N ILE A 470 5.12 -30.43 -4.41
CA ILE A 470 4.74 -29.14 -3.79
C ILE A 470 5.00 -28.01 -4.77
N HIS A 471 4.05 -27.10 -4.94
CA HIS A 471 4.12 -26.01 -5.90
C HIS A 471 4.25 -24.65 -5.22
N PHE A 472 5.24 -23.88 -5.63
CA PHE A 472 5.43 -22.49 -5.26
C PHE A 472 5.27 -21.59 -6.47
N VAL A 473 4.66 -20.43 -6.27
CA VAL A 473 4.35 -19.50 -7.36
C VAL A 473 4.19 -18.09 -6.82
N GLY A 474 4.50 -17.09 -7.66
CA GLY A 474 4.16 -15.71 -7.37
C GLY A 474 2.64 -15.49 -7.22
N PRO A 475 2.22 -14.44 -6.49
CA PRO A 475 0.81 -14.02 -6.47
C PRO A 475 0.25 -13.73 -7.86
N GLY A 476 -1.08 -13.81 -8.02
CA GLY A 476 -1.80 -13.37 -9.23
C GLY A 476 -2.26 -14.51 -10.15
N SER A 477 -2.38 -14.22 -11.46
CA SER A 477 -3.00 -15.12 -12.45
C SER A 477 -2.31 -16.47 -12.57
N THR A 478 -0.98 -16.54 -12.41
CA THR A 478 -0.26 -17.82 -12.40
C THR A 478 -0.69 -18.73 -11.24
N TYR A 479 -0.84 -18.18 -10.03
CA TYR A 479 -1.30 -18.94 -8.86
C TYR A 479 -2.71 -19.50 -9.07
N ILE A 480 -3.63 -18.67 -9.58
CA ILE A 480 -5.01 -19.06 -9.90
C ILE A 480 -5.03 -20.18 -10.94
N LYS A 481 -4.27 -20.02 -12.03
CA LYS A 481 -4.19 -20.99 -13.12
C LYS A 481 -3.68 -22.35 -12.65
N ILE A 482 -2.61 -22.38 -11.85
CA ILE A 482 -2.03 -23.63 -11.32
C ILE A 482 -3.00 -24.32 -10.37
N LYS A 483 -3.60 -23.59 -9.42
CA LYS A 483 -4.62 -24.15 -8.53
C LYS A 483 -5.76 -24.80 -9.30
N ARG A 484 -6.26 -24.14 -10.34
CA ARG A 484 -7.36 -24.67 -11.15
C ARG A 484 -6.93 -25.88 -11.99
N ALA A 485 -5.73 -25.86 -12.56
CA ALA A 485 -5.20 -26.96 -13.36
C ALA A 485 -4.97 -28.24 -12.54
N LEU A 486 -4.71 -28.11 -11.24
CA LEU A 486 -4.55 -29.24 -10.32
C LEU A 486 -5.88 -29.67 -9.67
N GLY A 487 -6.87 -28.79 -9.58
CA GLY A 487 -8.15 -29.10 -8.95
C GLY A 487 -7.99 -29.52 -7.48
N GLU A 488 -8.76 -30.52 -7.04
CA GLU A 488 -8.67 -31.10 -5.69
C GLU A 488 -7.28 -31.69 -5.40
N ALA A 489 -6.60 -32.24 -6.40
CA ALA A 489 -5.25 -32.80 -6.21
C ALA A 489 -4.20 -31.73 -5.86
N GLY A 490 -4.51 -30.45 -6.09
CA GLY A 490 -3.67 -29.31 -5.71
C GLY A 490 -3.96 -28.74 -4.32
N GLU A 491 -5.01 -29.20 -3.64
CA GLU A 491 -5.32 -28.75 -2.29
C GLU A 491 -4.19 -29.10 -1.32
N GLY A 492 -3.75 -28.11 -0.53
CA GLY A 492 -2.57 -28.27 0.35
C GLY A 492 -1.23 -28.39 -0.37
N LYS A 493 -1.15 -28.25 -1.70
CA LYS A 493 0.11 -28.34 -2.47
C LYS A 493 0.57 -27.04 -3.12
N VAL A 494 -0.31 -26.06 -3.30
CA VAL A 494 0.04 -24.79 -3.99
C VAL A 494 0.18 -23.65 -2.99
N PHE A 495 1.39 -23.12 -2.88
CA PHE A 495 1.77 -22.05 -1.96
C PHE A 495 2.28 -20.83 -2.70
N VAL A 496 2.07 -19.65 -2.11
CA VAL A 496 2.58 -18.40 -2.67
C VAL A 496 3.97 -18.12 -2.13
N SER A 497 4.90 -17.79 -3.02
CA SER A 497 6.17 -17.17 -2.66
C SER A 497 6.26 -15.80 -3.31
N LEU A 498 6.72 -14.79 -2.57
CA LEU A 498 6.67 -13.40 -2.99
C LEU A 498 7.65 -13.04 -4.13
N SER A 499 8.62 -13.91 -4.39
CA SER A 499 9.49 -13.93 -5.57
C SER A 499 10.22 -15.28 -5.66
N PHE A 500 11.04 -15.45 -6.70
CA PHE A 500 11.93 -16.60 -6.82
C PHE A 500 13.01 -16.56 -5.74
N GLU A 501 13.58 -15.38 -5.48
CA GLU A 501 14.59 -15.18 -4.43
C GLU A 501 14.00 -15.49 -3.05
N HIS A 502 12.79 -15.01 -2.77
CA HIS A 502 12.07 -15.35 -1.54
C HIS A 502 11.83 -16.87 -1.43
N TRP A 503 11.59 -17.55 -2.55
CA TRP A 503 11.42 -19.02 -2.54
C TRP A 503 12.74 -19.72 -2.20
N VAL A 504 13.83 -19.31 -2.86
CA VAL A 504 15.18 -19.86 -2.62
C VAL A 504 15.60 -19.66 -1.16
N GLU A 505 15.42 -18.46 -0.61
CA GLU A 505 15.83 -18.13 0.76
C GLU A 505 15.07 -18.91 1.84
N ASN A 506 13.79 -19.18 1.63
CA ASN A 506 12.93 -19.77 2.64
C ASN A 506 12.81 -21.30 2.53
N TYR A 507 12.82 -21.83 1.32
CA TYR A 507 12.46 -23.23 1.05
C TYR A 507 13.61 -24.08 0.52
N ILE A 508 14.76 -23.50 0.19
CA ILE A 508 15.93 -24.26 -0.23
C ILE A 508 16.95 -24.30 0.90
N SER A 509 17.47 -25.50 1.16
CA SER A 509 18.51 -25.72 2.17
C SER A 509 19.81 -25.04 1.72
N LYS A 510 20.42 -24.27 2.63
CA LYS A 510 21.80 -23.85 2.47
C LYS A 510 22.66 -25.08 2.75
N GLU A 511 23.35 -25.60 1.74
CA GLU A 511 24.41 -26.60 1.96
C GLU A 511 25.41 -26.04 2.98
N LYS A 512 25.88 -26.89 3.89
CA LYS A 512 26.94 -26.55 4.84
C LYS A 512 28.28 -26.46 4.16
#